data_AF-A0A1R3KCV4-F1
#
_entry.id   AF-A0A1R3KCV4-F1
#
_cell.length_a   1.000
_cell.length_b   1.000
_cell.length_c   1.000
_cell.angle_alpha   90.00
_cell.angle_beta   90.00
_cell.angle_gamma   90.00
#
_symmetry.space_group_name_H-M   'P 1'
#
loop_
_entity.id
_entity.type
_entity.pdbx_description
1 polymer ?
#
loop_
_entity_poly.entity_id
_entity_poly.type
_entity_poly.pdbx_seq_one_letter_code
_entity_poly.pdbx_strand_id
1 'polypeptide(L)'
;MRSTKRARIVGVALELYYSKISQLPVTSKIEFCEFCEIWAGQHICKDGEEKRKGRIPLAWELLQPTLRIIGHCLLGPHRNKELYDAASSATKSLYARSLHDIDAKSILATSSLLRLQKMASDPENNVDYTEIPKVNVITL
;
A
#
# COMPACT_ATOMS: atom_id res chain seq x y z
N MET A 1 13.38 -6.72 24.91
CA MET A 1 12.49 -5.70 24.31
C MET A 1 11.03 -6.06 24.55
N ARG A 2 10.23 -5.25 25.26
CA ARG A 2 8.76 -5.44 25.36
C ARG A 2 8.10 -5.22 23.99
N SER A 3 7.12 -6.06 23.65
CA SER A 3 6.50 -6.19 22.32
C SER A 3 6.03 -4.86 21.71
N THR A 4 5.49 -3.95 22.52
CA THR A 4 4.97 -2.64 22.08
C THR A 4 6.04 -1.69 21.53
N LYS A 5 7.29 -1.78 22.02
CA LYS A 5 8.39 -0.94 21.50
C LYS A 5 8.79 -1.33 20.08
N ARG A 6 8.65 -2.61 19.71
CA ARG A 6 9.03 -3.11 18.38
C ARG A 6 8.13 -2.52 17.29
N ALA A 7 6.81 -2.50 17.52
CA ALA A 7 5.87 -1.90 16.58
C ALA A 7 6.15 -0.41 16.35
N ARG A 8 6.47 0.35 17.41
CA ARG A 8 6.78 1.77 17.27
C ARG A 8 8.08 2.02 16.50
N ILE A 9 9.13 1.24 16.75
CA ILE A 9 10.41 1.35 16.02
C ILE A 9 10.19 1.05 14.53
N VAL A 10 9.47 -0.04 14.22
CA VAL A 10 9.15 -0.40 12.83
C VAL A 10 8.29 0.69 12.18
N GLY A 11 7.31 1.25 12.90
CA GLY A 11 6.50 2.37 12.40
C GLY A 11 7.34 3.57 11.98
N VAL A 12 8.30 3.98 12.82
CA VAL A 12 9.23 5.07 12.48
C VAL A 12 10.09 4.71 11.26
N ALA A 13 10.56 3.47 11.15
CA ALA A 13 11.31 3.03 9.97
C ALA A 13 10.48 3.11 8.68
N LEU A 14 9.19 2.74 8.74
CA LEU A 14 8.26 2.88 7.61
C LEU A 14 7.97 4.34 7.27
N GLU A 15 7.91 5.23 8.26
CA GLU A 15 7.79 6.67 8.01
C GLU A 15 9.03 7.23 7.31
N LEU A 16 10.23 6.81 7.73
CA LEU A 16 11.49 7.17 7.04
C LEU A 16 11.52 6.63 5.61
N TYR A 17 11.10 5.37 5.41
CA TYR A 17 10.93 4.78 4.08
C TYR A 17 10.01 5.64 3.21
N TYR A 18 8.83 6.00 3.73
CA TYR A 18 7.88 6.85 3.03
C TYR A 18 8.45 8.24 2.70
N SER A 19 9.20 8.84 3.62
CA SER A 19 9.83 10.16 3.41
C SER A 19 10.82 10.20 2.24
N LYS A 20 11.36 9.04 1.84
CA LYS A 20 12.31 8.87 0.73
C LYS A 20 11.74 8.06 -0.43
N ILE A 21 10.43 7.77 -0.43
CA ILE A 21 9.81 6.82 -1.37
C ILE A 21 10.07 7.15 -2.84
N SER A 22 10.14 8.42 -3.22
CA SER A 22 10.43 8.83 -4.60
C SER A 22 11.84 8.48 -5.06
N GLN A 23 12.79 8.39 -4.14
CA GLN A 23 14.20 8.06 -4.41
C GLN A 23 14.48 6.55 -4.33
N LEU A 24 13.55 5.77 -3.78
CA LEU A 24 13.74 4.33 -3.61
C LEU A 24 13.52 3.57 -4.92
N PRO A 25 14.32 2.53 -5.17
CA PRO A 25 14.16 1.70 -6.35
C PRO A 25 12.80 1.00 -6.34
N VAL A 26 12.27 0.73 -7.54
CA VAL A 26 10.97 0.06 -7.70
C VAL A 26 10.96 -1.31 -7.04
N THR A 27 12.06 -2.07 -7.13
CA THR A 27 12.20 -3.40 -6.49
C THR A 27 11.92 -3.36 -5.00
N SER A 28 12.45 -2.38 -4.27
CA SER A 28 12.22 -2.26 -2.82
C SER A 28 10.73 -2.02 -2.49
N LYS A 29 10.01 -1.32 -3.37
CA LYS A 29 8.57 -1.07 -3.22
C LYS A 29 7.74 -2.31 -3.52
N ILE A 30 8.15 -3.12 -4.50
CA ILE A 30 7.52 -4.40 -4.83
C ILE A 30 7.66 -5.35 -3.63
N GLU A 31 8.89 -5.56 -3.15
CA GLU A 31 9.18 -6.40 -1.98
C GLU A 31 8.37 -5.96 -0.76
N PHE A 32 8.26 -4.64 -0.53
CA PHE A 32 7.42 -4.11 0.55
C PHE A 32 5.95 -4.53 0.41
N CYS A 33 5.38 -4.47 -0.80
CA CYS A 33 3.99 -4.87 -1.04
C CYS A 33 3.81 -6.39 -0.83
N GLU A 34 4.75 -7.20 -1.29
CA GLU A 34 4.74 -8.66 -1.07
C GLU A 34 4.82 -9.00 0.43
N PHE A 35 5.67 -8.30 1.19
CA PHE A 35 5.71 -8.46 2.64
C PHE A 35 4.37 -8.10 3.30
N CYS A 36 3.67 -7.07 2.81
CA CYS A 36 2.35 -6.71 3.33
C CYS A 36 1.31 -7.83 3.13
N GLU A 37 1.38 -8.55 2.01
CA GLU A 37 0.52 -9.70 1.75
C GLU A 37 0.81 -10.87 2.73
N ILE A 38 2.09 -11.16 2.95
CA ILE A 38 2.53 -12.14 3.96
C ILE A 38 2.06 -11.72 5.36
N TRP A 39 2.22 -10.44 5.71
CA TRP A 39 1.80 -9.89 7.01
C TRP A 39 0.29 -9.95 7.19
N ALA A 40 -0.50 -9.82 6.13
CA ALA A 40 -1.94 -10.00 6.18
C ALA A 40 -2.34 -11.44 6.57
N GLY A 41 -1.47 -12.41 6.28
CA GLY A 41 -1.71 -13.83 6.52
C GLY A 41 -2.51 -14.51 5.41
N GLN A 42 -2.61 -13.87 4.24
CA GLN A 42 -3.36 -14.34 3.08
C GLN A 42 -2.48 -15.18 2.14
N HIS A 43 -1.69 -16.13 2.67
CA HIS A 43 -0.97 -17.07 1.81
C HIS A 43 -1.87 -18.28 1.56
N ILE A 44 -2.40 -18.43 0.34
CA ILE A 44 -3.17 -19.62 -0.04
C ILE A 44 -2.20 -20.79 -0.15
N CYS A 45 -2.07 -21.58 0.91
CA CYS A 45 -1.47 -22.91 0.81
C CYS A 45 -2.44 -23.78 -0.02
N LYS A 46 -1.98 -24.31 -1.16
CA LYS A 46 -2.77 -25.25 -1.98
C LYS A 46 -3.00 -26.61 -1.31
N ASP A 47 -2.32 -26.87 -0.20
CA ASP A 47 -2.54 -28.02 0.66
C ASP A 47 -3.18 -27.50 1.96
N GLY A 48 -4.30 -28.10 2.38
CA GLY A 48 -5.20 -27.65 3.44
C GLY A 48 -4.64 -27.52 4.87
N GLU A 49 -3.35 -27.26 5.05
CA GLU A 49 -2.78 -26.77 6.30
C GLU A 49 -2.79 -25.23 6.32
N GLU A 50 -3.81 -24.66 6.96
CA GLU A 50 -3.95 -23.23 7.26
C GLU A 50 -2.92 -22.80 8.33
N LYS A 51 -1.62 -22.85 8.02
CA LYS A 51 -0.60 -22.19 8.84
C LYS A 51 -0.40 -20.80 8.28
N ARG A 52 -0.96 -19.79 8.96
CA ARG A 52 -0.75 -18.35 8.77
C ARG A 52 0.70 -17.94 9.06
N LYS A 53 1.68 -18.62 8.44
CA LYS A 53 3.11 -18.32 8.58
C LYS A 53 3.32 -16.90 8.06
N GLY A 54 3.79 -16.02 8.92
CA GLY A 54 4.09 -14.63 8.57
C GLY A 54 3.03 -13.59 8.94
N ARG A 55 1.83 -13.99 9.39
CA ARG A 55 0.85 -13.02 9.91
C ARG A 55 1.39 -12.37 11.18
N ILE A 56 1.58 -11.05 11.15
CA ILE A 56 2.06 -10.29 12.31
C ILE A 56 0.94 -9.42 12.91
N PRO A 57 0.95 -9.05 14.20
CA PRO A 57 0.05 -8.01 14.71
C PRO A 57 0.33 -6.67 14.02
N LEU A 58 -0.65 -6.15 13.27
CA LEU A 58 -0.58 -4.85 12.62
C LEU A 58 -1.41 -3.86 13.44
N ALA A 59 -0.78 -3.28 14.46
CA ALA A 59 -1.38 -2.16 15.18
C ALA A 59 -1.58 -0.96 14.22
N TRP A 60 -2.51 -0.08 14.54
CA TRP A 60 -2.83 1.07 13.68
C TRP A 60 -1.61 1.94 13.35
N GLU A 61 -0.68 2.09 14.28
CA GLU A 61 0.58 2.83 14.13
C GLU A 61 1.50 2.26 13.06
N LEU A 62 1.39 0.95 12.77
CA LEU A 62 2.09 0.27 11.68
C LEU A 62 1.30 0.33 10.38
N LEU A 63 -0.02 0.17 10.47
CA LEU A 63 -0.87 0.13 9.29
C LEU A 63 -0.93 1.48 8.59
N GLN A 64 -0.93 2.58 9.35
CA GLN A 64 -0.99 3.93 8.79
C GLN A 64 0.17 4.24 7.80
N PRO A 65 1.46 4.11 8.17
CA PRO A 65 2.54 4.31 7.20
C PRO A 65 2.53 3.25 6.10
N THR A 66 2.11 2.01 6.39
CA THR A 66 1.96 0.95 5.38
C THR A 66 1.01 1.37 4.26
N LEU A 67 -0.19 1.87 4.60
CA LEU A 67 -1.16 2.30 3.61
C LEU A 67 -0.73 3.55 2.84
N ARG A 68 0.07 4.44 3.43
CA ARG A 68 0.65 5.59 2.71
C ARG A 68 1.65 5.13 1.65
N ILE A 69 2.50 4.17 1.99
CA ILE A 69 3.47 3.58 1.06
C ILE A 69 2.73 2.89 -0.09
N ILE A 70 1.77 2.02 0.23
CA ILE A 70 0.96 1.32 -0.78
C ILE A 70 0.18 2.31 -1.65
N GLY A 71 -0.39 3.36 -1.05
CA GLY A 71 -1.08 4.41 -1.78
C GLY A 71 -0.19 5.11 -2.80
N HIS A 72 1.07 5.39 -2.45
CA HIS A 72 2.05 5.90 -3.41
C HIS A 72 2.38 4.87 -4.51
N CYS A 73 2.45 3.58 -4.19
CA CYS A 73 2.69 2.53 -5.19
C CYS A 73 1.52 2.39 -6.18
N LEU A 74 0.28 2.62 -5.74
CA LEU A 74 -0.92 2.54 -6.58
C LEU A 74 -1.18 3.80 -7.40
N LEU A 75 -0.98 4.97 -6.79
CA LEU A 75 -1.45 6.27 -7.29
C LEU A 75 -0.31 7.25 -7.55
N GLY A 76 0.93 6.80 -7.45
CA GLY A 76 2.11 7.62 -7.71
C GLY A 76 2.26 7.96 -9.20
N PRO A 77 3.06 9.00 -9.52
CA PRO A 77 3.24 9.46 -10.90
C PRO A 77 3.97 8.44 -11.80
N HIS A 78 4.74 7.52 -11.21
CA HIS A 78 5.49 6.52 -11.95
C HIS A 78 4.65 5.24 -12.11
N ARG A 79 4.15 5.01 -13.32
CA ARG A 79 3.33 3.84 -13.65
C ARG A 79 4.24 2.65 -13.96
N ASN A 80 4.44 1.76 -12.98
CA ASN A 80 5.04 0.44 -13.18
C ASN A 80 3.97 -0.62 -12.91
N LYS A 81 3.71 -1.50 -13.88
CA LYS A 81 2.63 -2.47 -13.80
C LYS A 81 2.84 -3.51 -12.69
N GLU A 82 4.05 -4.04 -12.57
CA GLU A 82 4.37 -5.04 -11.54
C GLU A 82 4.20 -4.45 -10.13
N LEU A 83 4.67 -3.22 -9.93
CA LEU A 83 4.47 -2.50 -8.67
C LEU A 83 3.00 -2.25 -8.37
N TYR A 84 2.22 -1.86 -9.38
CA TYR A 84 0.79 -1.65 -9.25
C TYR A 84 0.07 -2.94 -8.86
N ASP A 85 0.39 -4.05 -9.52
CA ASP A 85 -0.22 -5.36 -9.27
C ASP A 85 0.13 -5.88 -7.87
N ALA A 86 1.38 -5.74 -7.44
CA ALA A 86 1.83 -6.09 -6.09
C ALA A 86 1.11 -5.24 -5.02
N ALA A 87 1.03 -3.93 -5.23
CA ALA A 87 0.35 -3.02 -4.31
C ALA A 87 -1.18 -3.26 -4.25
N SER A 88 -1.78 -3.62 -5.39
CA SER A 88 -3.17 -4.03 -5.51
C SER A 88 -3.46 -5.30 -4.70
N SER A 89 -2.61 -6.32 -4.84
CA SER A 89 -2.73 -7.56 -4.05
C SER A 89 -2.59 -7.28 -2.56
N ALA A 90 -1.55 -6.53 -2.17
CA ALA A 90 -1.31 -6.15 -0.78
C ALA A 90 -2.51 -5.40 -0.16
N THR A 91 -3.10 -4.46 -0.89
CA THR A 91 -4.28 -3.69 -0.42
C THR A 91 -5.48 -4.61 -0.18
N LYS A 92 -5.75 -5.55 -1.10
CA LYS A 92 -6.85 -6.51 -0.98
C LYS A 92 -6.64 -7.45 0.22
N SER A 93 -5.43 -7.95 0.40
CA SER A 93 -5.09 -8.83 1.52
C SER A 93 -5.19 -8.11 2.87
N LEU A 94 -4.75 -6.85 2.97
CA LEU A 94 -4.94 -6.03 4.17
C LEU A 94 -6.41 -5.69 4.44
N TYR A 95 -7.22 -5.45 3.40
CA TYR A 95 -8.67 -5.27 3.55
C TYR A 95 -9.36 -6.54 4.04
N ALA A 96 -9.07 -7.70 3.44
CA ALA A 96 -9.61 -8.99 3.86
C ALA A 96 -9.27 -9.27 5.33
N ARG A 97 -8.01 -9.04 5.71
CA ARG A 97 -7.58 -9.11 7.11
C ARG A 97 -8.38 -8.17 8.01
N SER A 98 -8.56 -6.91 7.61
CA SER A 98 -9.27 -5.91 8.41
C SER A 98 -10.72 -6.32 8.70
N LEU A 99 -11.38 -6.96 7.72
CA LEU A 99 -12.70 -7.55 7.90
C LEU A 99 -12.67 -8.71 8.90
N HIS A 100 -11.69 -9.62 8.78
CA HIS A 100 -11.52 -10.73 9.72
C HIS A 100 -11.24 -10.27 11.16
N ASP A 101 -10.46 -9.19 11.32
CA ASP A 101 -10.10 -8.62 12.61
C ASP A 101 -11.20 -7.71 13.20
N ILE A 102 -12.25 -7.41 12.43
CA ILE A 102 -13.36 -6.51 12.81
C ILE A 102 -12.81 -5.15 13.29
N ASP A 103 -11.72 -4.66 12.68
CA ASP A 103 -11.15 -3.36 13.01
C ASP A 103 -11.71 -2.26 12.11
N ALA A 104 -12.73 -1.56 12.60
CA ALA A 104 -13.46 -0.54 11.84
C ALA A 104 -12.54 0.52 11.21
N LYS A 105 -11.47 0.93 11.90
CA LYS A 105 -10.55 1.96 11.41
C LYS A 105 -9.73 1.46 10.22
N SER A 106 -9.21 0.23 10.32
CA SER A 106 -8.48 -0.43 9.23
C SER A 106 -9.39 -0.76 8.06
N ILE A 107 -10.62 -1.22 8.31
CA ILE A 107 -11.63 -1.46 7.26
C ILE A 107 -11.88 -0.19 6.48
N LEU A 108 -12.11 0.94 7.14
CA LEU A 108 -12.40 2.20 6.48
C LEU A 108 -11.20 2.69 5.64
N ALA A 109 -9.99 2.60 6.17
CA ALA A 109 -8.79 3.06 5.48
C ALA A 109 -8.45 2.19 4.25
N THR A 110 -8.48 0.87 4.41
CA THR A 110 -8.18 -0.08 3.31
C THR A 110 -9.26 -0.06 2.23
N SER A 111 -10.54 0.01 2.60
CA SER A 111 -11.66 0.13 1.63
C SER A 111 -11.62 1.45 0.86
N SER A 112 -11.27 2.56 1.52
CA SER A 112 -11.09 3.86 0.85
C SER A 112 -10.00 3.79 -0.21
N LEU A 113 -8.87 3.13 0.11
CA LEU A 113 -7.78 2.95 -0.84
C LEU A 113 -8.17 2.05 -2.03
N LEU A 114 -8.91 0.96 -1.79
CA LEU A 114 -9.47 0.12 -2.86
C LEU A 114 -10.41 0.91 -3.78
N ARG A 115 -11.21 1.81 -3.22
CA ARG A 115 -12.12 2.66 -4.00
C ARG A 115 -11.34 3.64 -4.88
N LEU A 116 -10.32 4.29 -4.33
CA LEU A 116 -9.44 5.19 -5.10
C LEU A 116 -8.71 4.44 -6.21
N GLN A 117 -8.22 3.23 -5.94
CA GLN A 117 -7.59 2.38 -6.94
C GLN A 117 -8.54 2.08 -8.13
N LYS A 118 -9.79 1.71 -7.84
CA LYS A 118 -10.81 1.46 -8.87
C LYS A 118 -11.07 2.71 -9.71
N MET A 119 -11.23 3.86 -9.06
CA MET A 119 -11.42 5.14 -9.74
C MET A 119 -10.23 5.49 -10.65
N ALA A 120 -9.00 5.27 -10.19
CA ALA A 120 -7.79 5.54 -10.97
C ALA A 120 -7.57 4.57 -12.15
N SER A 121 -8.23 3.41 -12.12
CA SER A 121 -8.22 2.43 -13.23
C SER A 121 -9.25 2.75 -14.30
N ASP A 122 -10.20 3.64 -14.00
CA ASP A 122 -11.28 4.01 -14.91
C ASP A 122 -10.76 5.05 -15.94
N PRO A 123 -10.79 4.73 -17.25
CA PRO A 123 -10.36 5.65 -18.29
C PRO A 123 -11.17 6.96 -18.32
N GLU A 124 -12.44 6.97 -17.87
CA GLU A 124 -13.24 8.20 -17.84
C GLU A 124 -12.75 9.20 -16.77
N ASN A 125 -12.05 8.72 -15.75
CA ASN A 125 -11.50 9.53 -14.66
C ASN A 125 -10.02 9.94 -14.87
N ASN A 126 -9.42 9.62 -16.02
CA ASN A 126 -8.03 10.00 -16.34
C ASN A 126 -7.88 11.43 -16.88
N VAL A 127 -8.94 12.25 -16.85
CA VAL A 127 -8.85 13.68 -17.17
C VAL A 127 -8.27 14.41 -15.96
N ASP A 128 -6.99 14.77 -16.02
CA ASP A 128 -6.37 15.65 -15.03
C ASP A 128 -6.74 17.11 -15.32
N TYR A 129 -7.81 17.56 -14.67
CA TYR A 129 -8.28 18.95 -14.74
C TYR A 129 -7.30 19.98 -14.15
N THR A 130 -6.19 19.54 -13.55
CA THR A 130 -5.13 20.40 -13.00
C THR A 130 -3.90 20.51 -13.90
N GLU A 131 -3.87 19.79 -15.03
CA GLU A 131 -2.85 20.02 -16.05
C GLU A 131 -3.01 21.42 -16.65
N ILE A 132 -2.02 22.27 -16.42
CA ILE A 132 -1.90 23.53 -17.16
C ILE A 132 -1.40 23.14 -18.56
N PRO A 133 -2.20 23.32 -19.63
CA PRO A 133 -1.73 23.01 -20.97
C PRO A 133 -0.50 23.89 -21.24
N LYS A 134 0.61 23.27 -21.66
CA LYS A 134 1.83 23.97 -22.07
C LYS A 134 1.57 24.69 -23.39
N VAL A 135 0.78 25.75 -23.35
CA VAL A 135 0.54 26.63 -24.48
C VAL A 135 1.55 27.76 -24.39
N ASN A 136 2.52 27.73 -25.30
CA ASN A 136 3.46 28.80 -25.60
C ASN A 136 4.44 29.19 -24.48
N VAL A 137 5.54 28.45 -24.39
CA VAL A 137 6.79 29.02 -23.88
C VAL A 137 7.20 30.12 -24.86
N ILE A 138 7.10 31.38 -24.46
CA ILE A 138 7.71 32.49 -25.20
C ILE A 138 9.21 32.35 -24.99
N THR A 139 9.91 31.82 -26.00
CA THR A 139 11.37 31.89 -26.06
C THR A 139 11.75 33.36 -26.23
N LEU A 140 12.37 33.95 -25.21
CA LEU A 140 13.00 35.28 -25.28
C LEU A 140 14.36 35.18 -25.98
#